data_AF-A0A931IQE7-F1
#
_entry.id   AF-A0A931IQE7-F1
#
_cell.length_a   1.000
_cell.length_b   1.000
_cell.length_c   1.000
_cell.angle_alpha   90.00
_cell.angle_beta   90.00
_cell.angle_gamma   90.00
#
_symmetry.space_group_name_H-M   'P 1'
#
loop_
_entity.id
_entity.type
_entity.pdbx_description
1 polymer ?
#
loop_
_entity_poly.entity_id
_entity_poly.type
_entity_poly.pdbx_seq_one_letter_code
_entity_poly.pdbx_strand_id
1 'polypeptide(L)'
;MTKLMEADWRLLIQNKRFRAKGSAWMSWIPEARSVKWWIIAGVSSVLLILAIWFIRFELLGQTWTNVHAFRFALFAIMWSVLLSLAGWSGGRWLWLCSNIGILVGLIFMGLYSGNATGWEDLVSLLSFMIMIISGLAVGIVVELILMTVRFVRK
;
A
#
# COMPACT_ATOMS: atom_id res chain seq x y z
N MET A 1 8.71 6.38 53.33
CA MET A 1 9.48 7.08 52.26
C MET A 1 9.92 6.14 51.14
N THR A 2 10.41 4.94 51.44
CA THR A 2 10.85 3.92 50.46
C THR A 2 9.77 3.41 49.50
N LYS A 3 8.54 3.16 49.97
CA LYS A 3 7.42 2.70 49.11
C LYS A 3 6.95 3.73 48.07
N LEU A 4 7.09 5.03 48.36
CA LEU A 4 6.73 6.10 47.42
C LEU A 4 7.75 6.21 46.29
N MET A 5 9.04 6.06 46.60
CA MET A 5 10.12 6.10 45.60
C MET A 5 10.07 4.89 44.65
N GLU A 6 9.64 3.73 45.14
CA GLU A 6 9.53 2.51 44.32
C GLU A 6 8.32 2.55 43.37
N ALA A 7 7.20 3.14 43.79
CA ALA A 7 6.04 3.35 42.93
C ALA A 7 6.36 4.33 41.79
N ASP A 8 7.05 5.42 42.09
CA ASP A 8 7.44 6.44 41.11
C ASP A 8 8.45 5.89 40.09
N TRP A 9 9.42 5.09 40.57
CA TRP A 9 10.37 4.39 39.70
C TRP A 9 9.70 3.41 38.73
N ARG A 10 8.71 2.64 39.22
CA ARG A 10 7.95 1.70 38.37
C ARG A 10 7.10 2.45 37.33
N LEU A 11 6.50 3.58 37.71
CA LEU A 11 5.75 4.43 36.78
C LEU A 11 6.65 5.04 35.70
N LEU A 12 7.85 5.48 36.04
CA LEU A 12 8.83 6.01 35.09
C LEU A 12 9.30 4.94 34.08
N ILE A 13 9.54 3.71 34.53
CA ILE A 13 9.90 2.59 33.64
C ILE A 13 8.74 2.23 32.72
N GLN A 14 7.52 2.12 33.25
CA GLN A 14 6.35 1.80 32.43
C GLN A 14 6.09 2.89 31.40
N ASN A 15 6.16 4.17 31.79
CA ASN A 15 5.94 5.30 30.89
C ASN A 15 7.00 5.34 29.77
N LYS A 16 8.29 5.08 30.07
CA LYS A 16 9.33 4.94 29.04
C LYS A 16 9.08 3.76 28.11
N ARG A 17 8.63 2.60 28.62
CA ARG A 17 8.28 1.43 27.81
C ARG A 17 7.10 1.70 26.88
N PHE A 18 6.04 2.37 27.34
CA PHE A 18 4.88 2.70 26.51
C PHE A 18 5.24 3.71 25.42
N ARG A 19 6.08 4.72 25.73
CA ARG A 19 6.52 5.72 24.74
C ARG A 19 7.40 5.13 23.63
N ALA A 20 8.29 4.19 23.97
CA ALA A 20 9.16 3.53 22.98
C ALA A 20 8.40 2.54 22.09
N LYS A 21 7.32 1.92 22.58
CA LYS A 21 6.55 0.92 21.84
C LYS A 21 5.55 1.53 20.84
N GLY A 22 5.18 2.81 21.02
CA GLY A 22 4.15 3.48 20.21
C GLY A 22 4.60 3.92 18.81
N SER A 23 5.90 3.98 18.52
CA SER A 23 6.41 4.56 17.26
C SER A 23 7.40 3.69 16.48
N ALA A 24 7.84 2.56 17.04
CA ALA A 24 8.86 1.69 16.44
C ALA A 24 8.46 1.07 15.09
N TRP A 25 7.15 0.93 14.81
CA TRP A 25 6.66 0.33 13.57
C TRP A 25 6.68 1.28 12.37
N MET A 26 6.71 2.60 12.61
CA MET A 26 6.71 3.61 11.54
C MET A 26 8.11 4.08 11.13
N SER A 27 9.16 3.68 11.86
CA SER A 27 10.54 4.09 11.53
C SER A 27 11.08 3.45 10.25
N TRP A 28 10.40 2.41 9.73
CA TRP A 28 10.75 1.78 8.45
C TRP A 28 10.23 2.56 7.23
N ILE A 29 9.14 3.32 7.38
CA ILE A 29 8.54 4.08 6.27
C ILE A 29 9.39 5.35 6.07
N PRO A 30 9.85 5.64 4.84
CA PRO A 30 10.69 6.81 4.59
C PRO A 30 10.02 8.11 5.06
N GLU A 31 10.86 9.11 5.29
CA GLU A 31 10.41 10.46 5.56
C GLU A 31 9.68 11.05 4.36
N ALA A 32 8.72 11.93 4.62
CA ALA A 32 8.02 12.65 3.57
C ALA A 32 9.05 13.40 2.71
N ARG A 33 8.76 13.49 1.41
CA ARG A 33 9.62 14.13 0.41
C ARG A 33 11.02 13.52 0.20
N SER A 34 11.30 12.33 0.74
CA SER A 34 12.60 11.65 0.57
C SER A 34 12.76 11.01 -0.82
N VAL A 35 13.99 10.99 -1.35
CA VAL A 35 14.35 10.28 -2.60
C VAL A 35 14.08 8.77 -2.50
N LYS A 36 14.07 8.21 -1.29
CA LYS A 36 13.75 6.80 -1.03
C LYS A 36 12.37 6.38 -1.57
N TRP A 37 11.42 7.31 -1.70
CA TRP A 37 10.11 7.03 -2.30
C TRP A 37 10.20 6.67 -3.78
N TRP A 38 11.17 7.24 -4.51
CA TRP A 38 11.39 6.89 -5.91
C TRP A 38 12.02 5.51 -6.07
N ILE A 39 12.87 5.10 -5.11
CA ILE A 39 13.39 3.73 -5.07
C ILE A 39 12.25 2.75 -4.81
N ILE A 40 11.37 3.06 -3.85
CA ILE A 40 10.17 2.26 -3.58
C ILE A 40 9.26 2.20 -4.81
N ALA A 41 9.07 3.31 -5.52
CA ALA A 41 8.31 3.34 -6.78
C ALA A 41 8.93 2.41 -7.84
N GLY A 42 10.25 2.46 -8.00
CA GLY A 42 10.97 1.60 -8.94
C GLY A 42 10.79 0.12 -8.60
N VAL A 43 11.08 -0.26 -7.35
CA VAL A 43 10.94 -1.65 -6.87
C VAL A 43 9.49 -2.13 -6.97
N SER A 44 8.54 -1.32 -6.53
CA SER A 44 7.11 -1.66 -6.57
C SER A 44 6.59 -1.78 -8.00
N SER A 45 7.13 -0.99 -8.94
CA SER A 45 6.80 -1.13 -10.36
C SER A 45 7.24 -2.49 -10.88
N VAL A 46 8.51 -2.87 -10.64
CA VAL A 46 9.03 -4.17 -11.09
C VAL A 46 8.23 -5.32 -10.48
N LEU A 47 7.95 -5.28 -9.17
CA LEU A 47 7.14 -6.30 -8.51
C LEU A 47 5.73 -6.39 -9.09
N LEU A 48 5.08 -5.25 -9.34
CA LEU A 48 3.72 -5.23 -9.89
C LEU A 48 3.68 -5.71 -11.35
N ILE A 49 4.69 -5.37 -12.15
CA ILE A 49 4.85 -5.89 -13.53
C ILE A 49 4.91 -7.42 -13.49
N LEU A 50 5.81 -7.96 -12.67
CA LEU A 50 6.01 -9.40 -12.56
C LEU A 50 4.73 -10.10 -12.07
N ALA A 51 4.04 -9.54 -11.08
CA ALA A 51 2.79 -10.09 -10.56
C ALA A 51 1.68 -10.11 -11.62
N ILE A 52 1.49 -9.01 -12.35
CA ILE A 52 0.48 -8.93 -13.41
C ILE A 52 0.81 -9.90 -14.55
N TRP A 53 2.08 -9.95 -14.97
CA TRP A 53 2.51 -10.88 -16.02
C TRP A 53 2.31 -12.33 -15.61
N PHE A 54 2.67 -12.69 -14.37
CA PHE A 54 2.46 -14.04 -13.86
C PHE A 54 0.97 -14.42 -13.86
N ILE A 55 0.09 -13.54 -13.37
CA ILE A 55 -1.36 -13.81 -13.37
C ILE A 55 -1.89 -13.93 -14.80
N ARG A 56 -1.49 -13.04 -15.72
CA ARG A 56 -2.05 -13.00 -17.08
C ARG A 56 -1.49 -14.08 -18.01
N PHE A 57 -0.18 -14.26 -18.05
CA PHE A 57 0.46 -15.15 -19.01
C PHE A 57 0.58 -16.58 -18.49
N GLU A 58 0.96 -16.76 -17.22
CA GLU A 58 1.15 -18.09 -16.64
C GLU A 58 -0.17 -18.68 -16.13
N LEU A 59 -0.89 -17.94 -15.28
CA LEU A 59 -2.07 -18.48 -14.59
C LEU A 59 -3.31 -18.54 -15.48
N LEU A 60 -3.47 -17.57 -16.39
CA LEU A 60 -4.62 -17.46 -17.29
C LEU A 60 -4.35 -17.96 -18.71
N GLY A 61 -3.11 -18.37 -18.99
CA GLY A 61 -2.73 -18.93 -20.29
C GLY A 61 -2.95 -17.97 -21.46
N GLN A 62 -2.99 -16.65 -21.21
CA GLN A 62 -3.10 -15.66 -22.28
C GLN A 62 -1.88 -15.78 -23.20
N THR A 63 -2.10 -15.66 -24.51
CA THR A 63 -0.99 -15.73 -25.48
C THR A 63 0.01 -14.62 -25.20
N TRP A 64 1.28 -15.01 -25.05
CA TRP A 64 2.36 -14.06 -24.86
C TRP A 64 2.53 -13.23 -26.14
N THR A 65 2.13 -11.95 -26.08
CA THR A 65 2.45 -10.97 -27.10
C THR A 65 3.18 -9.79 -26.47
N ASN A 66 4.25 -9.33 -27.13
CA ASN A 66 5.06 -8.22 -26.64
C ASN A 66 4.23 -6.95 -26.42
N VAL A 67 3.18 -6.75 -27.23
CA VAL A 67 2.28 -5.60 -27.12
C VAL A 67 1.45 -5.66 -25.83
N HIS A 68 0.90 -6.82 -25.47
CA HIS A 68 0.14 -6.96 -24.21
C HIS A 68 1.05 -6.83 -22.99
N ALA A 69 2.21 -7.49 -23.00
CA ALA A 69 3.18 -7.42 -21.91
C ALA A 69 3.62 -5.97 -21.64
N PHE A 70 3.91 -5.21 -22.70
CA PHE A 70 4.29 -3.80 -22.59
C PHE A 70 3.16 -2.92 -22.05
N ARG A 71 1.91 -3.10 -22.49
CA ARG A 71 0.75 -2.34 -22.00
C ARG A 71 0.53 -2.56 -20.49
N PHE A 72 0.60 -3.80 -20.05
CA PHE A 72 0.48 -4.11 -18.62
C PHE A 72 1.66 -3.57 -17.82
N ALA A 73 2.86 -3.52 -18.41
CA ALA A 73 4.01 -2.94 -17.74
C ALA A 73 3.86 -1.42 -17.53
N LEU A 74 3.40 -0.69 -18.55
CA LEU A 74 3.11 0.74 -18.43
C LEU A 74 2.05 1.01 -17.35
N PHE A 75 1.00 0.19 -17.32
CA PHE A 75 -0.06 0.31 -16.33
C PHE A 75 0.46 0.09 -14.90
N ALA A 76 1.31 -0.92 -14.68
CA ALA A 76 1.94 -1.19 -13.40
C ALA A 76 2.84 -0.03 -12.94
N ILE A 77 3.67 0.50 -13.85
CA ILE A 77 4.55 1.64 -13.58
C ILE A 77 3.72 2.87 -13.20
N MET A 78 2.68 3.17 -13.97
CA MET A 78 1.78 4.31 -13.72
C MET A 78 1.21 4.24 -12.29
N TRP A 79 0.63 3.11 -11.90
CA TRP A 79 0.06 2.96 -10.56
C TRP A 79 1.11 3.04 -9.45
N SER A 80 2.24 2.36 -9.64
CA SER A 80 3.32 2.38 -8.64
C SER A 80 3.86 3.78 -8.40
N VAL A 81 4.05 4.57 -9.47
CA VAL A 81 4.47 5.96 -9.38
C VAL A 81 3.41 6.82 -8.68
N LEU A 82 2.13 6.71 -9.07
CA LEU A 82 1.04 7.48 -8.47
C LEU A 82 0.92 7.23 -6.96
N LEU A 83 0.99 5.98 -6.53
CA LEU A 83 0.90 5.65 -5.11
C LEU A 83 2.15 6.08 -4.34
N SER A 84 3.32 5.93 -4.94
CA SER A 84 4.58 6.36 -4.30
C SER A 84 4.66 7.89 -4.21
N LEU A 85 4.08 8.63 -5.16
CA LEU A 85 3.88 10.08 -5.07
C LEU A 85 2.97 10.44 -3.90
N ALA A 86 1.91 9.67 -3.68
CA ALA A 86 1.03 9.88 -2.53
C ALA A 86 1.77 9.64 -1.20
N GLY A 87 2.63 8.62 -1.11
CA GLY A 87 3.53 8.42 0.02
C GLY A 87 4.56 9.55 0.19
N TRP A 88 5.12 10.04 -0.91
CA TRP A 88 6.06 11.17 -0.95
C TRP A 88 5.45 12.47 -0.40
N SER A 89 4.14 12.69 -0.62
CA SER A 89 3.40 13.84 -0.08
C SER A 89 3.25 13.82 1.46
N GLY A 90 3.55 12.70 2.10
CA GLY A 90 3.48 12.52 3.55
C GLY A 90 2.30 11.66 4.03
N GLY A 91 1.40 11.25 3.13
CA GLY A 91 0.29 10.33 3.41
C GLY A 91 0.73 8.89 3.58
N ARG A 92 1.35 8.57 4.73
CA ARG A 92 1.89 7.22 5.00
C ARG A 92 0.79 6.16 5.09
N TRP A 93 -0.36 6.49 5.67
CA TRP A 93 -1.49 5.55 5.75
C TRP A 93 -2.16 5.38 4.40
N LEU A 94 -2.25 6.48 3.63
CA LEU A 94 -2.73 6.43 2.27
C LEU A 94 -1.89 5.48 1.42
N TRP A 95 -0.55 5.57 1.48
CA TRP A 95 0.33 4.64 0.79
C TRP A 95 0.11 3.18 1.22
N LEU A 96 0.03 2.90 2.52
CA LEU A 96 -0.19 1.53 3.03
C LEU A 96 -1.53 0.94 2.56
N CYS A 97 -2.63 1.69 2.73
CA CYS A 97 -3.96 1.22 2.34
C CYS A 97 -4.05 0.98 0.83
N SER A 98 -3.34 1.79 0.03
CA SER A 98 -3.31 1.61 -1.42
C SER A 98 -2.51 0.38 -1.85
N ASN A 99 -1.41 0.05 -1.16
CA ASN A 99 -0.68 -1.19 -1.42
C ASN A 99 -1.51 -2.42 -1.05
N ILE A 100 -2.30 -2.35 0.02
CA ILE A 100 -3.27 -3.40 0.36
C ILE A 100 -4.31 -3.52 -0.75
N GLY A 101 -4.83 -2.40 -1.26
CA GLY A 101 -5.75 -2.38 -2.40
C GLY A 101 -5.17 -3.04 -3.66
N ILE A 102 -3.88 -2.81 -3.96
CA ILE A 102 -3.17 -3.52 -5.04
C ILE A 102 -3.15 -5.03 -4.78
N LEU A 103 -2.74 -5.46 -3.59
CA LEU A 103 -2.62 -6.88 -3.27
C LEU A 103 -3.97 -7.59 -3.39
N VAL A 104 -5.03 -7.02 -2.81
CA VAL A 104 -6.38 -7.58 -2.91
C VAL A 104 -6.89 -7.52 -4.36
N GLY A 105 -6.59 -6.45 -5.09
CA GLY A 105 -6.88 -6.33 -6.51
C GLY A 105 -6.26 -7.45 -7.33
N LEU A 106 -4.98 -7.79 -7.10
CA LEU A 106 -4.29 -8.88 -7.80
C LEU A 106 -4.97 -10.22 -7.54
N ILE A 107 -5.43 -10.46 -6.30
CA ILE A 107 -6.20 -11.66 -5.96
C ILE A 107 -7.50 -11.71 -6.76
N PHE A 108 -8.26 -10.60 -6.78
CA PHE A 108 -9.53 -10.52 -7.52
C PHE A 108 -9.32 -10.70 -9.02
N MET A 109 -8.24 -10.15 -9.55
CA MET A 109 -7.85 -10.29 -10.95
C MET A 109 -7.67 -11.76 -11.35
N GLY A 110 -7.06 -12.57 -10.48
CA GLY A 110 -6.93 -14.02 -10.68
C GLY A 110 -8.22 -14.82 -10.50
N LEU A 111 -9.17 -14.33 -9.70
CA LEU A 111 -10.44 -15.02 -9.45
C LEU A 111 -11.49 -14.80 -10.55
N TYR A 112 -11.58 -13.58 -11.10
CA TYR A 112 -12.63 -13.18 -12.04
C TYR A 112 -12.29 -13.40 -13.53
N SER A 113 -11.31 -14.24 -13.83
CA SER A 113 -10.72 -14.36 -15.17
C SER A 113 -10.95 -15.72 -15.84
N GLY A 114 -11.88 -16.52 -15.33
CA GLY A 114 -12.13 -17.87 -15.83
C GLY A 114 -13.18 -17.96 -16.94
N ASN A 115 -12.70 -18.26 -18.17
CA ASN A 115 -13.40 -18.49 -19.46
C ASN A 115 -13.31 -17.38 -20.52
N ALA A 116 -12.10 -17.16 -21.06
CA ALA A 116 -11.66 -16.54 -22.35
C ALA A 116 -12.69 -15.98 -23.37
N THR A 117 -13.76 -15.32 -22.93
CA THR A 117 -14.85 -14.74 -23.74
C THR A 117 -14.57 -13.27 -24.08
N GLY A 118 -13.37 -12.77 -23.77
CA GLY A 118 -12.94 -11.38 -23.94
C GLY A 118 -13.49 -10.42 -22.88
N TRP A 119 -14.72 -10.64 -22.40
CA TRP A 119 -15.36 -9.81 -21.38
C TRP A 119 -14.75 -9.99 -19.99
N GLU A 120 -14.33 -11.20 -19.64
CA GLU A 120 -13.74 -11.48 -18.33
C GLU A 120 -12.37 -10.85 -18.15
N ASP A 121 -11.61 -10.64 -19.22
CA ASP A 121 -10.33 -9.91 -19.16
C ASP A 121 -10.57 -8.46 -18.70
N LEU A 122 -11.62 -7.84 -19.25
CA LEU A 122 -12.08 -6.51 -18.88
C LEU A 122 -12.60 -6.46 -17.45
N VAL A 123 -13.44 -7.43 -17.03
CA VAL A 123 -14.00 -7.50 -15.67
C VAL A 123 -12.89 -7.72 -14.63
N SER A 124 -11.93 -8.59 -14.92
CA SER A 124 -10.76 -8.84 -14.09
C SER A 124 -9.90 -7.58 -13.93
N LEU A 125 -9.66 -6.83 -15.02
CA LEU A 125 -8.92 -5.57 -14.98
C LEU A 125 -9.69 -4.47 -14.23
N LEU A 126 -11.00 -4.36 -14.46
CA LEU A 126 -11.85 -3.40 -13.78
C LEU A 126 -11.92 -3.69 -12.28
N SER A 127 -12.06 -4.95 -11.90
CA SER A 127 -12.04 -5.39 -10.50
C SER A 127 -10.72 -5.01 -9.82
N PHE A 128 -9.59 -5.26 -10.50
CA PHE A 128 -8.28 -4.80 -10.03
C PHE A 128 -8.25 -3.29 -9.77
N MET A 129 -8.72 -2.48 -10.73
CA MET A 129 -8.76 -1.03 -10.60
C MET A 129 -9.67 -0.55 -9.46
N ILE A 130 -10.86 -1.15 -9.33
CA ILE A 130 -11.81 -0.83 -8.25
C ILE A 130 -11.16 -1.11 -6.89
N MET A 131 -10.44 -2.21 -6.73
CA MET A 131 -9.76 -2.53 -5.47
C MET A 131 -8.65 -1.53 -5.15
N ILE A 132 -7.87 -1.08 -6.14
CA ILE A 132 -6.88 0.00 -5.92
C ILE A 132 -7.56 1.30 -5.48
N ILE A 133 -8.62 1.71 -6.19
CA ILE A 133 -9.37 2.94 -5.87
C ILE A 133 -9.99 2.84 -4.48
N SER A 134 -10.52 1.68 -4.10
CA SER A 134 -11.08 1.46 -2.76
C SER A 134 -10.00 1.56 -1.67
N GLY A 135 -8.81 0.99 -1.91
CA GLY A 135 -7.67 1.11 -0.99
C GLY A 135 -7.19 2.55 -0.84
N LEU A 136 -7.17 3.30 -1.95
CA LEU A 136 -6.91 4.74 -1.94
C LEU A 136 -7.96 5.51 -1.14
N ALA A 137 -9.25 5.23 -1.36
CA ALA A 137 -10.35 5.89 -0.66
C ALA A 137 -10.28 5.64 0.85
N VAL A 138 -10.08 4.39 1.26
CA VAL A 138 -9.87 4.02 2.68
C VAL A 138 -8.64 4.75 3.24
N GLY A 139 -7.54 4.80 2.49
CA GLY A 139 -6.34 5.52 2.87
C GLY A 139 -6.56 7.01 3.12
N ILE A 140 -7.31 7.68 2.24
CA ILE A 140 -7.68 9.09 2.39
C ILE A 140 -8.54 9.28 3.64
N VAL A 141 -9.57 8.44 3.85
CA VAL A 141 -10.44 8.52 5.02
C VAL A 141 -9.64 8.37 6.32
N VAL A 142 -8.73 7.39 6.38
CA VAL A 142 -7.87 7.18 7.55
C VAL A 142 -6.97 8.40 7.81
N GLU A 143 -6.33 8.94 6.77
CA GLU A 143 -5.45 10.11 6.90
C GLU A 143 -6.23 11.35 7.37
N LEU A 144 -7.46 11.57 6.84
CA LEU A 144 -8.34 12.65 7.27
C LEU A 144 -8.74 12.52 8.75
N ILE A 145 -9.15 11.32 9.19
CA ILE A 145 -9.52 11.08 10.60
C ILE A 145 -8.33 11.39 11.52
N LEU A 146 -7.13 10.91 11.17
CA LEU A 146 -5.92 11.15 11.95
C LEU A 146 -5.55 12.63 11.99
N MET A 147 -5.72 13.35 10.88
CA MET A 147 -5.52 14.79 10.81
C MET A 147 -6.49 15.51 11.76
N THR A 148 -7.79 15.21 11.68
CA THR A 148 -8.81 15.81 12.56
C THR A 148 -8.53 15.54 14.04
N VAL A 149 -8.21 14.30 14.43
CA VAL A 149 -7.89 13.96 15.82
C VAL A 149 -6.67 14.73 16.34
N ARG A 150 -5.66 14.97 15.49
CA ARG A 150 -4.49 15.77 15.86
C ARG A 150 -4.81 17.25 16.03
N PHE A 151 -5.72 17.80 15.21
CA PHE A 151 -6.17 19.19 15.34
C PHE A 151 -7.01 19.40 16.60
N VAL A 152 -7.89 18.47 16.96
CA VAL A 152 -8.75 18.60 18.15
C VAL A 152 -7.97 18.44 19.46
N ARG A 153 -6.84 17.73 19.45
CA ARG A 153 -5.97 17.56 20.63
C ARG A 153 -4.94 18.68 20.82
N LYS A 154 -4.87 19.64 19.90
CA LYS A 154 -4.05 20.85 20.01
C LYS A 154 -4.90 21.98 20.57
#